data_AF-A0A800K0I5-F1
#
_entry.id   AF-A0A800K0I5-F1
#
_cell.length_a   1.000
_cell.length_b   1.000
_cell.length_c   1.000
_cell.angle_alpha   90.00
_cell.angle_beta   90.00
_cell.angle_gamma   90.00
#
_symmetry.space_group_name_H-M   'P 1'
#
loop_
_entity.id
_entity.type
_entity.pdbx_description
1 polymer ?
#
loop_
_entity_poly.entity_id
_entity_poly.type
_entity_poly.pdbx_seq_one_letter_code
_entity_poly.pdbx_strand_id
1 'polypeptide(L)'
;MAQRINRCIDLMEAGHPIYYTGAGELTYENGKEQSQTWADFLIVDFEKDPFDVVGLNQFMQGIVDGGPTPDGYRMATVLATLPANAKTRNEVEANAWQVRHVLSAGIHGILHTHARQADAVQAFVEQVRWPFQTIGVGRDGGLGQGQRGAGGQAKPAALWG
;
A
#
# COMPACT_ATOMS: atom_id res chain seq x y z
N MET A 1 4.85 17.34 14.12
CA MET A 1 4.88 16.89 12.70
C MET A 1 3.47 16.93 12.17
N ALA A 2 3.27 17.15 10.86
CA ALA A 2 1.94 16.97 10.27
C ALA A 2 1.54 15.49 10.38
N GLN A 3 0.25 15.23 10.64
CA GLN A 3 -0.29 13.87 10.71
C GLN A 3 -0.03 13.14 9.39
N ARG A 4 0.43 11.88 9.45
CA ARG A 4 0.67 11.09 8.24
C ARG A 4 -0.66 10.61 7.67
N ILE A 5 -0.72 10.44 6.35
CA ILE A 5 -1.88 9.81 5.70
C ILE A 5 -2.04 8.35 6.14
N ASN A 6 -0.92 7.63 6.28
CA ASN A 6 -0.91 6.27 6.80
C ASN A 6 -0.86 6.29 8.34
N ARG A 7 -2.02 6.05 8.95
CA ARG A 7 -2.22 5.97 10.41
C ARG A 7 -1.27 5.00 11.10
N CYS A 8 -0.98 3.85 10.49
CA CYS A 8 -0.11 2.85 11.09
C CYS A 8 1.31 3.36 11.30
N ILE A 9 1.81 4.28 10.46
CA ILE A 9 3.14 4.86 10.66
C ILE A 9 3.17 5.69 11.94
N ASP A 10 2.16 6.55 12.14
CA ASP A 10 2.07 7.38 13.34
C ASP A 10 1.95 6.52 14.61
N LEU A 11 1.12 5.47 14.58
CA LEU A 11 0.98 4.54 15.70
C LEU A 11 2.27 3.78 16.01
N MET A 12 2.98 3.28 14.98
CA MET A 12 4.26 2.60 15.17
C MET A 12 5.35 3.54 15.68
N GLU A 13 5.43 4.78 15.18
CA GLU A 13 6.38 5.80 15.66
C GLU A 13 6.12 6.17 17.13
N ALA A 14 4.86 6.09 17.58
CA ALA A 14 4.45 6.27 18.97
C ALA A 14 4.59 5.00 19.84
N GLY A 15 5.03 3.87 19.27
CA GLY A 15 5.23 2.61 20.00
C GLY A 15 3.93 1.85 20.33
N HIS A 16 2.83 2.16 19.66
CA HIS A 16 1.58 1.43 19.83
C HIS A 16 1.57 0.13 19.00
N PRO A 17 0.97 -0.96 19.52
CA PRO A 17 0.63 -2.11 18.69
C PRO A 17 -0.41 -1.69 17.65
N ILE A 18 -0.37 -2.35 16.49
CA ILE A 18 -1.35 -2.15 15.42
C ILE A 18 -2.11 -3.46 15.17
N TYR A 19 -3.41 -3.35 14.94
CA TYR A 19 -4.34 -4.45 14.71
C TYR A 19 -4.94 -4.36 13.31
N TYR A 20 -5.25 -5.50 12.71
CA TYR A 20 -5.80 -5.54 11.36
C TYR A 20 -6.96 -6.52 11.23
N THR A 21 -7.76 -6.30 10.19
CA THR A 21 -8.74 -7.26 9.68
C THR A 21 -8.64 -7.37 8.16
N GLY A 22 -9.24 -8.41 7.58
CA GLY A 22 -9.31 -8.58 6.13
C GLY A 22 -10.32 -7.61 5.50
N ALA A 23 -10.04 -7.19 4.25
CA ALA A 23 -10.92 -6.31 3.50
C ALA A 23 -12.19 -7.00 2.97
N GLY A 24 -12.18 -8.32 2.75
CA GLY A 24 -13.32 -9.03 2.17
C GLY A 24 -13.56 -8.63 0.70
N GLU A 25 -14.83 -8.53 0.29
CA GLU A 25 -15.19 -8.22 -1.10
C GLU A 25 -14.79 -6.79 -1.50
N LEU A 26 -14.12 -6.63 -2.64
CA LEU A 26 -13.63 -5.34 -3.09
C LEU A 26 -14.71 -4.53 -3.82
N THR A 27 -15.77 -4.14 -3.10
CA THR A 27 -16.87 -3.32 -3.63
C THR A 27 -16.87 -1.93 -3.00
N TYR A 28 -17.51 -0.96 -3.68
CA TYR A 28 -17.67 0.39 -3.16
C TYR A 28 -18.44 0.42 -1.82
N GLU A 29 -19.56 -0.30 -1.72
CA GLU A 29 -20.38 -0.31 -0.50
C GLU A 29 -19.62 -0.89 0.69
N ASN A 30 -18.89 -2.00 0.49
CA ASN A 30 -18.05 -2.58 1.54
C ASN A 30 -16.91 -1.62 1.95
N GLY A 31 -16.30 -0.92 0.98
CA GLY A 31 -15.31 0.12 1.28
C GLY A 31 -15.89 1.23 2.14
N LYS A 32 -17.11 1.68 1.83
CA LYS A 32 -17.80 2.72 2.60
C LYS A 32 -18.13 2.28 4.02
N GLU A 33 -18.61 1.06 4.19
CA GLU A 33 -18.85 0.46 5.51
C GLU A 33 -17.54 0.38 6.33
N GLN A 34 -16.47 -0.13 5.72
CA GLN A 34 -15.18 -0.30 6.40
C GLN A 34 -14.37 0.98 6.59
N SER A 35 -14.82 2.12 6.07
CA SER A 35 -14.25 3.44 6.40
C SER A 35 -14.28 3.72 7.92
N GLN A 36 -15.24 3.10 8.61
CA GLN A 36 -15.44 3.20 10.06
C GLN A 36 -14.95 1.95 10.80
N THR A 37 -13.99 1.21 10.22
CA THR A 37 -13.43 0.00 10.83
C THR A 37 -12.82 0.28 12.21
N TRP A 38 -12.87 -0.72 13.08
CA TRP A 38 -12.16 -0.71 14.36
C TRP A 38 -10.65 -0.94 14.20
N ALA A 39 -10.23 -1.52 13.07
CA ALA A 39 -8.85 -1.93 12.83
C ALA A 39 -7.96 -0.74 12.47
N ASP A 40 -6.65 -0.87 12.73
CA ASP A 40 -5.67 0.15 12.34
C ASP A 40 -5.36 0.12 10.85
N PHE A 41 -5.46 -1.07 10.24
CA PHE A 41 -5.50 -1.21 8.79
C PHE A 41 -6.35 -2.38 8.34
N LEU A 42 -6.75 -2.31 7.07
CA LEU A 42 -7.37 -3.38 6.31
C LEU A 42 -6.33 -4.02 5.40
N ILE A 43 -6.35 -5.35 5.28
CA ILE A 43 -5.49 -6.07 4.33
C ILE A 43 -6.33 -6.72 3.23
N VAL A 44 -5.97 -6.41 1.98
CA VAL A 44 -6.50 -7.07 0.79
C VAL A 44 -5.59 -8.26 0.45
N ASP A 45 -6.16 -9.45 0.38
CA ASP A 45 -5.40 -10.69 0.20
C ASP A 45 -5.31 -11.14 -1.27
N PHE A 46 -4.42 -10.53 -2.05
CA PHE A 46 -4.13 -11.00 -3.40
C PHE A 46 -3.11 -12.16 -3.48
N GLU A 47 -2.62 -12.68 -2.35
CA GLU A 47 -1.80 -13.89 -2.33
C GLU A 47 -2.68 -15.10 -2.68
N LYS A 48 -3.91 -15.10 -2.15
CA LYS A 48 -4.86 -16.21 -2.26
C LYS A 48 -6.06 -15.89 -3.13
N ASP A 49 -6.50 -14.64 -3.17
CA ASP A 49 -7.69 -14.23 -3.92
C ASP A 49 -7.34 -13.65 -5.30
N PRO A 50 -8.31 -13.58 -6.23
CA PRO A 50 -8.08 -13.01 -7.56
C PRO A 50 -7.51 -11.58 -7.50
N PHE A 51 -6.58 -11.27 -8.41
CA PHE A 51 -5.98 -9.93 -8.52
C PHE A 51 -6.95 -8.91 -9.15
N ASP A 52 -8.04 -8.59 -8.44
CA ASP A 52 -9.09 -7.69 -8.86
C ASP A 52 -8.78 -6.23 -8.52
N VAL A 53 -7.98 -5.60 -9.37
CA VAL A 53 -7.65 -4.17 -9.25
C VAL A 53 -8.86 -3.29 -9.57
N VAL A 54 -9.85 -3.78 -10.34
CA VAL A 54 -11.06 -3.00 -10.65
C VAL A 54 -11.91 -2.87 -9.40
N GLY A 55 -12.16 -3.97 -8.69
CA GLY A 55 -12.80 -3.97 -7.39
C GLY A 55 -12.02 -3.15 -6.37
N LEU A 56 -10.69 -3.30 -6.30
CA LEU A 56 -9.86 -2.48 -5.41
C LEU A 56 -10.08 -0.98 -5.62
N ASN A 57 -10.17 -0.53 -6.87
CA ASN A 57 -10.43 0.87 -7.18
C ASN A 57 -11.80 1.35 -6.66
N GLN A 58 -12.82 0.51 -6.71
CA GLN A 58 -14.16 0.81 -6.17
C GLN A 58 -14.14 0.83 -4.64
N PHE A 59 -13.52 -0.18 -4.03
CA PHE A 59 -13.35 -0.29 -2.59
C PHE A 59 -12.62 0.93 -2.02
N MET A 60 -11.49 1.32 -2.60
CA MET A 60 -10.74 2.51 -2.16
C MET A 60 -11.55 3.80 -2.30
N GLN A 61 -12.39 3.94 -3.34
CA GLN A 61 -13.30 5.07 -3.47
C GLN A 61 -14.35 5.08 -2.34
N GLY A 62 -14.94 3.92 -2.04
CA GLY A 62 -15.88 3.75 -0.93
C GLY A 62 -15.28 4.14 0.41
N ILE A 63 -14.05 3.70 0.69
CA ILE A 63 -13.31 4.05 1.91
C ILE A 63 -13.20 5.57 2.07
N VAL A 64 -12.86 6.28 0.99
CA VAL A 64 -12.68 7.74 0.98
C VAL A 64 -14.00 8.49 1.15
N ASP A 65 -15.06 8.01 0.52
CA ASP A 65 -16.40 8.60 0.54
C ASP A 65 -17.19 8.26 1.82
N GLY A 66 -16.77 7.21 2.54
CA GLY A 66 -17.25 6.88 3.89
C GLY A 66 -16.80 7.86 4.97
N GLY A 67 -15.93 8.80 4.62
CA GLY A 67 -15.48 9.89 5.47
C GLY A 67 -14.17 9.60 6.19
N PRO A 68 -13.68 10.55 6.99
CA PRO A 68 -12.54 10.28 7.85
C PRO A 68 -12.85 9.15 8.83
N THR A 69 -11.79 8.48 9.26
CA THR A 69 -11.84 7.52 10.37
C THR A 69 -12.32 8.20 11.67
N PRO A 70 -12.86 7.45 12.64
CA PRO A 70 -13.34 8.01 13.91
C PRO A 70 -12.30 8.84 14.68
N ASP A 71 -11.01 8.56 14.51
CA ASP A 71 -9.90 9.26 15.15
C ASP A 71 -9.24 10.32 14.23
N GLY A 72 -9.89 10.67 13.12
CA GLY A 72 -9.61 11.88 12.35
C GLY A 72 -8.64 11.73 11.18
N TYR A 73 -8.15 10.52 10.88
CA TYR A 73 -7.39 10.29 9.64
C TYR A 73 -8.31 10.35 8.43
N ARG A 74 -7.79 10.85 7.30
CA ARG A 74 -8.54 11.06 6.05
C ARG A 74 -9.33 9.82 5.58
N MET A 75 -8.76 8.65 5.80
CA MET A 75 -9.31 7.37 5.36
C MET A 75 -8.68 6.23 6.17
N ALA A 76 -9.36 5.07 6.22
CA ALA A 76 -8.78 3.87 6.79
C ALA A 76 -7.49 3.48 6.04
N THR A 77 -6.47 3.02 6.78
CA THR A 77 -5.24 2.51 6.15
C THR A 77 -5.55 1.18 5.47
N VAL A 78 -5.16 1.05 4.21
CA VAL A 78 -5.35 -0.16 3.40
C VAL A 78 -4.00 -0.63 2.90
N LEU A 79 -3.67 -1.89 3.15
CA LEU A 79 -2.51 -2.59 2.61
C LEU A 79 -2.98 -3.74 1.72
N ALA A 80 -2.10 -4.23 0.85
CA ALA A 80 -2.39 -5.43 0.06
C ALA A 80 -1.20 -6.39 0.08
N THR A 81 -1.48 -7.69 0.07
CA THR A 81 -0.52 -8.68 -0.44
C THR A 81 -0.46 -8.59 -1.96
N LEU A 82 0.52 -9.25 -2.57
CA LEU A 82 0.62 -9.38 -4.02
C LEU A 82 0.59 -10.86 -4.41
N PRO A 83 0.09 -11.20 -5.63
CA PRO A 83 0.18 -12.56 -6.15
C PRO A 83 1.62 -13.07 -6.26
N ALA A 84 2.57 -12.20 -6.61
CA ALA A 84 3.98 -12.55 -6.71
C ALA A 84 4.67 -12.58 -5.33
N ASN A 85 5.62 -13.52 -5.17
CA ASN A 85 6.47 -13.55 -3.99
C ASN A 85 7.63 -12.54 -4.10
N ALA A 86 8.36 -12.36 -3.00
CA ALA A 86 9.61 -11.62 -2.95
C ALA A 86 10.84 -12.53 -2.71
N LYS A 87 10.94 -13.67 -3.42
CA LYS A 87 12.04 -14.63 -3.16
C LYS A 87 13.35 -14.19 -3.80
N THR A 88 13.30 -13.63 -5.01
CA THR A 88 14.48 -13.17 -5.77
C THR A 88 14.24 -11.79 -6.37
N ARG A 89 15.33 -11.04 -6.65
CA ARG A 89 15.26 -9.75 -7.36
C ARG A 89 14.50 -9.86 -8.69
N ASN A 90 14.84 -10.84 -9.51
CA ASN A 90 14.21 -11.03 -10.83
C ASN A 90 12.69 -11.28 -10.72
N GLU A 91 12.23 -12.04 -9.72
CA GLU A 91 10.80 -12.28 -9.50
C GLU A 91 10.06 -10.96 -9.19
N VAL A 92 10.63 -10.12 -8.33
CA VAL A 92 10.07 -8.82 -7.96
C VAL A 92 10.04 -7.89 -9.16
N GLU A 93 11.14 -7.78 -9.90
CA GLU A 93 11.25 -6.90 -11.06
C GLU A 93 10.32 -7.33 -12.21
N ALA A 94 10.22 -8.63 -12.50
CA ALA A 94 9.32 -9.16 -13.52
C ALA A 94 7.83 -8.92 -13.16
N ASN A 95 7.49 -8.87 -11.87
CA ASN A 95 6.13 -8.65 -11.39
C ASN A 95 5.85 -7.23 -10.90
N ALA A 96 6.75 -6.28 -11.16
CA ALA A 96 6.62 -4.89 -10.72
C ALA A 96 5.33 -4.19 -11.21
N TRP A 97 4.67 -4.72 -12.24
CA TRP A 97 3.37 -4.24 -12.71
C TRP A 97 2.28 -4.36 -11.62
N GLN A 98 2.34 -5.39 -10.77
CA GLN A 98 1.40 -5.60 -9.66
C GLN A 98 1.53 -4.46 -8.64
N VAL A 99 2.77 -4.12 -8.26
CA VAL A 99 3.09 -2.99 -7.37
C VAL A 99 2.51 -1.68 -7.91
N ARG A 100 2.72 -1.41 -9.21
CA ARG A 100 2.19 -0.19 -9.84
C ARG A 100 0.68 -0.15 -9.81
N HIS A 101 0.00 -1.27 -10.08
CA HIS A 101 -1.46 -1.33 -10.11
C HIS A 101 -2.08 -1.05 -8.75
N VAL A 102 -1.64 -1.76 -7.70
CA VAL A 102 -2.25 -1.61 -6.38
C VAL A 102 -1.95 -0.24 -5.77
N LEU A 103 -0.73 0.28 -5.90
CA LEU A 103 -0.39 1.60 -5.38
C LEU A 103 -1.07 2.74 -6.16
N SER A 104 -1.37 2.54 -7.45
CA SER A 104 -2.16 3.51 -8.24
C SER A 104 -3.64 3.50 -7.86
N ALA A 105 -4.13 2.43 -7.21
CA ALA A 105 -5.48 2.39 -6.65
C ALA A 105 -5.62 3.18 -5.34
N GLY A 106 -4.51 3.61 -4.73
CA GLY A 106 -4.54 4.43 -3.51
C GLY A 106 -4.23 3.70 -2.21
N ILE A 107 -3.85 2.42 -2.25
CA ILE A 107 -3.44 1.72 -1.03
C ILE A 107 -2.16 2.34 -0.44
N HIS A 108 -1.99 2.20 0.87
CA HIS A 108 -0.94 2.87 1.62
C HIS A 108 0.37 2.08 1.66
N GLY A 109 0.33 0.79 1.33
CA GLY A 109 1.50 -0.06 1.35
C GLY A 109 1.21 -1.48 0.90
N ILE A 110 2.28 -2.27 0.79
CA ILE A 110 2.25 -3.65 0.33
C ILE A 110 2.91 -4.54 1.38
N LEU A 111 2.28 -5.68 1.68
CA LEU A 111 2.87 -6.75 2.47
C LEU A 111 3.29 -7.88 1.52
N HIS A 112 4.59 -8.01 1.25
CA HIS A 112 5.07 -9.12 0.42
C HIS A 112 5.15 -10.42 1.20
N THR A 113 4.72 -11.50 0.55
CA THR A 113 4.87 -12.86 1.04
C THR A 113 6.22 -13.42 0.60
N HIS A 114 6.76 -14.31 1.43
CA HIS A 114 8.00 -15.03 1.16
C HIS A 114 9.20 -14.15 0.76
N ALA A 115 9.43 -13.03 1.45
CA ALA A 115 10.72 -12.33 1.36
C ALA A 115 11.85 -13.29 1.78
N ARG A 116 12.86 -13.49 0.91
CA ARG A 116 13.96 -14.45 1.16
C ARG A 116 15.36 -13.91 0.96
N GLN A 117 15.54 -12.86 0.16
CA GLN A 117 16.86 -12.31 -0.16
C GLN A 117 16.87 -10.79 0.02
N ALA A 118 18.01 -10.26 0.49
CA ALA A 118 18.15 -8.83 0.76
C ALA A 118 18.01 -7.99 -0.52
N ASP A 119 18.54 -8.47 -1.64
CA ASP A 119 18.44 -7.82 -2.95
C ASP A 119 17.02 -7.88 -3.53
N ALA A 120 16.23 -8.92 -3.21
CA ALA A 120 14.81 -8.97 -3.52
C ALA A 120 14.01 -7.92 -2.73
N VAL A 121 14.31 -7.74 -1.44
CA VAL A 121 13.70 -6.69 -0.61
C VAL A 121 14.12 -5.30 -1.10
N GLN A 122 15.38 -5.12 -1.46
CA GLN A 122 15.88 -3.89 -2.07
C GLN A 122 15.12 -3.56 -3.36
N ALA A 123 15.00 -4.55 -4.27
CA ALA A 123 14.23 -4.40 -5.51
C ALA A 123 12.78 -4.01 -5.24
N PHE A 124 12.14 -4.62 -4.24
CA PHE A 124 10.78 -4.27 -3.85
C PHE A 124 10.67 -2.81 -3.39
N VAL A 125 11.58 -2.37 -2.51
CA VAL A 125 11.61 -0.98 -2.03
C VAL A 125 11.84 0.00 -3.19
N GLU A 126 12.66 -0.37 -4.18
CA GLU A 126 12.85 0.40 -5.40
C GLU A 126 11.56 0.48 -6.24
N GLN A 127 10.77 -0.61 -6.35
CA GLN A 127 9.51 -0.63 -7.11
C GLN A 127 8.38 0.20 -6.47
N VAL A 128 8.37 0.39 -5.14
CA VAL A 128 7.32 1.19 -4.46
C VAL A 128 7.62 2.68 -4.43
N ARG A 129 8.86 3.10 -4.75
CA ARG A 129 9.31 4.50 -4.73
C ARG A 129 9.27 5.15 -6.11
N TRP A 130 8.88 6.42 -6.15
CA TRP A 130 9.02 7.23 -7.36
C TRP A 130 10.49 7.53 -7.69
N PRO A 131 10.85 7.72 -8.99
CA PRO A 131 12.19 8.08 -9.42
C PRO A 131 12.76 9.37 -8.79
N PHE A 132 11.88 10.27 -8.35
CA PHE A 132 12.25 11.54 -7.72
C PHE A 132 12.35 11.46 -6.18
N GLN A 133 12.03 10.31 -5.58
CA GLN A 133 12.23 10.09 -4.14
C GLN A 133 13.68 9.64 -3.87
N THR A 134 14.44 10.47 -3.19
CA THR A 134 15.89 10.29 -2.95
C THR A 134 16.24 9.73 -1.57
N ILE A 135 15.27 9.59 -0.65
CA ILE A 135 15.51 9.00 0.68
C ILE A 135 16.10 7.59 0.52
N GLY A 136 17.27 7.34 1.11
CA GLY A 136 17.95 6.06 1.09
C GLY A 136 18.62 5.69 -0.25
N VAL A 137 18.61 6.58 -1.26
CA VAL A 137 19.29 6.33 -2.54
C VAL A 137 20.80 6.56 -2.41
N GLY A 138 21.58 5.69 -3.04
CA GLY A 138 23.05 5.80 -3.10
C GLY A 138 23.78 4.85 -2.16
N ARG A 139 25.11 4.94 -2.15
CA ARG A 139 25.99 3.95 -1.50
C ARG A 139 25.69 3.76 -0.01
N ASP A 140 25.42 4.85 0.71
CA ASP A 140 25.19 4.80 2.16
C ASP A 140 23.75 4.39 2.52
N GLY A 141 22.81 4.50 1.57
CA GLY A 141 21.40 4.16 1.78
C GLY A 141 20.99 2.79 1.24
N GLY A 142 21.81 2.18 0.37
CA GLY A 142 21.60 0.81 -0.13
C GLY A 142 20.51 0.67 -1.21
N LEU A 143 19.82 1.74 -1.61
CA LEU A 143 18.82 1.72 -2.68
C LEU A 143 19.36 2.33 -3.98
N GLY A 144 18.94 1.76 -5.11
CA GLY A 144 18.94 2.42 -6.41
C GLY A 144 17.80 3.44 -6.54
N GLN A 145 17.69 4.04 -7.73
CA GLN A 145 16.59 4.95 -8.04
C GLN A 145 15.24 4.21 -8.00
N GLY A 146 14.21 4.86 -7.47
CA GLY A 146 12.84 4.33 -7.49
C GLY A 146 12.32 4.08 -8.91
N GLN A 147 11.55 3.01 -9.09
CA GLN A 147 11.08 2.52 -10.39
C GLN A 147 9.58 2.72 -10.62
N ARG A 148 8.86 3.30 -9.64
CA ARG A 148 7.42 3.56 -9.77
C ARG A 148 7.18 4.70 -10.77
N GLY A 149 6.61 4.38 -11.93
CA GLY A 149 6.32 5.36 -12.98
C GLY A 149 5.58 6.61 -12.47
N ALA A 150 6.16 7.78 -12.71
CA ALA A 150 5.67 9.09 -12.27
C ALA A 150 4.44 9.62 -13.05
N GLY A 151 3.66 8.73 -13.66
CA GLY A 151 2.32 9.03 -14.19
C GLY A 151 1.18 8.48 -13.31
N GLY A 152 1.49 7.58 -12.38
CA GLY A 152 0.49 6.88 -11.56
C GLY A 152 0.11 7.56 -10.24
N GLN A 153 0.59 8.78 -9.98
CA GLN A 153 0.40 9.47 -8.70
C GLN A 153 -0.89 10.30 -8.60
N ALA A 154 -1.50 10.70 -9.73
CA ALA A 154 -2.62 11.64 -9.71
C ALA A 154 -3.84 11.09 -8.96
N LYS A 155 -4.25 9.86 -9.28
CA LYS A 155 -5.36 9.19 -8.61
C LYS A 155 -5.12 9.00 -7.10
N PRO A 156 -4.02 8.36 -6.65
CA PRO A 156 -3.81 8.16 -5.22
C PRO A 156 -3.66 9.49 -4.47
N ALA A 157 -3.02 10.51 -5.06
CA ALA A 157 -2.97 11.84 -4.46
C ALA A 157 -4.37 12.45 -4.24
N ALA A 158 -5.29 12.30 -5.20
CA ALA A 158 -6.66 12.78 -5.03
C ALA A 158 -7.43 12.05 -3.92
N LEU A 159 -7.16 10.76 -3.70
CA LEU A 159 -7.75 9.98 -2.60
C LEU A 159 -7.18 10.38 -1.24
N TRP A 160 -5.87 10.59 -1.17
CA TRP A 160 -5.15 10.94 0.06
C TRP A 160 -5.40 12.38 0.52
N GLY A 161 -5.80 13.28 -0.38
CA GLY A 161 -6.00 14.71 -0.10
C GLY A 161 -4.69 15.49 -0.02
#